data_AF-A0A485NIU6-F1
#
_entry.id   AF-A0A485NIU6-F1
#
_cell.length_a   1.000
_cell.length_b   1.000
_cell.length_c   1.000
_cell.angle_alpha   90.00
_cell.angle_beta   90.00
_cell.angle_gamma   90.00
#
_symmetry.space_group_name_H-M   'P 1'
#
loop_
_entity.id
_entity.type
_entity.pdbx_description
1 polymer ?
#
loop_
_entity_poly.entity_id
_entity_poly.type
_entity_poly.pdbx_seq_one_letter_code
_entity_poly.pdbx_strand_id
1 'polypeptide(L)'
;MPNVGYGSNMKTKHVLPSGSRKSLIHNVRESEALRTCNKSHCTEIAHDVSSKNPQHIGERAAHVAIRVTNPNVRLYSEENE
;
A
#
# COMPACT_ATOMS: atom_id res chain seq x y z
N MET A 1 -19.06 -24.74 -9.46
CA MET A 1 -17.84 -25.14 -8.72
C MET A 1 -16.65 -24.39 -9.30
N PRO A 2 -15.76 -23.80 -8.47
CA PRO A 2 -14.52 -23.21 -8.97
C PRO A 2 -13.60 -24.29 -9.54
N ASN A 3 -12.94 -23.99 -10.66
CA ASN A 3 -12.03 -24.88 -11.40
C ASN A 3 -10.75 -24.13 -11.81
N VAL A 4 -9.73 -24.87 -12.25
CA VAL A 4 -8.43 -24.29 -12.69
C VAL A 4 -8.56 -23.31 -13.86
N GLY A 5 -9.57 -23.49 -14.72
CA GLY A 5 -9.85 -22.62 -15.86
C GLY A 5 -10.32 -21.21 -15.49
N TYR A 6 -10.80 -20.98 -14.26
CA TYR A 6 -11.13 -19.63 -13.77
C TYR A 6 -9.90 -18.88 -13.23
N GLY A 7 -8.71 -19.48 -13.26
CA GLY A 7 -7.47 -18.84 -12.80
C GLY A 7 -7.07 -17.64 -13.66
N SER A 8 -6.82 -16.49 -13.03
CA SER A 8 -6.27 -15.33 -13.72
C SER A 8 -4.85 -15.59 -14.25
N ASN A 9 -4.49 -14.91 -15.34
CA ASN A 9 -3.14 -14.97 -15.91
C ASN A 9 -2.07 -14.66 -14.84
N MET A 10 -0.99 -15.44 -14.79
CA MET A 10 0.10 -15.29 -13.83
C MET A 10 0.68 -13.87 -13.77
N LYS A 11 0.73 -13.15 -14.91
CA LYS A 11 1.26 -11.78 -14.96
C LYS A 11 0.36 -10.77 -14.26
N THR A 12 -0.95 -10.93 -14.40
CA THR A 12 -1.98 -10.01 -13.86
C THR A 12 -2.53 -10.46 -12.52
N LYS A 13 -2.17 -11.66 -12.06
CA LYS A 13 -2.51 -12.16 -10.73
C LYS A 13 -1.99 -11.17 -9.67
N HIS A 14 -2.86 -10.79 -8.73
CA HIS A 14 -2.58 -9.85 -7.65
C HIS A 14 -2.26 -8.40 -8.08
N VAL A 15 -2.56 -8.03 -9.32
CA VAL A 15 -2.45 -6.64 -9.79
C VAL A 15 -3.76 -5.92 -9.52
N LEU A 16 -3.69 -4.71 -8.96
CA LEU A 16 -4.84 -3.82 -8.78
C LEU A 16 -5.34 -3.30 -10.13
N PRO A 17 -6.60 -2.84 -10.22
CA PRO A 17 -7.12 -2.16 -11.41
C PRO A 17 -6.28 -0.97 -11.87
N SER A 18 -5.48 -0.39 -10.96
CA SER A 18 -4.55 0.68 -11.27
C SER A 18 -3.25 0.24 -11.95
N GLY A 19 -3.04 -1.05 -12.18
CA GLY A 19 -1.85 -1.58 -12.86
C GLY A 19 -0.63 -1.86 -11.95
N SER A 20 -0.79 -1.71 -10.63
CA SER A 20 0.26 -1.92 -9.64
C SER A 20 -0.07 -3.08 -8.70
N ARG A 21 0.93 -3.68 -8.05
CA ARG A 21 0.75 -4.70 -7.01
C ARG A 21 0.70 -4.04 -5.63
N LYS A 22 -0.19 -4.52 -4.76
CA LYS A 22 -0.32 -3.99 -3.40
C LYS A 22 0.72 -4.63 -2.49
N SER A 23 1.47 -3.82 -1.77
CA SER A 23 2.36 -4.24 -0.68
C SER A 23 1.82 -3.67 0.63
N LEU A 24 1.47 -4.55 1.57
CA LEU A 24 1.11 -4.16 2.93
C LEU A 24 2.38 -3.74 3.67
N ILE A 25 2.36 -2.59 4.36
CA ILE A 25 3.51 -2.09 5.12
C ILE A 25 3.14 -1.79 6.57
N HIS A 26 4.06 -2.13 7.47
CA HIS A 26 3.92 -1.93 8.91
C HIS A 26 4.82 -0.81 9.45
N ASN A 27 5.88 -0.46 8.71
CA ASN A 27 6.87 0.51 9.14
C ASN A 27 7.38 1.39 7.97
N VAL A 28 8.12 2.42 8.34
CA VAL A 28 8.72 3.38 7.38
C VAL A 28 9.81 2.73 6.53
N ARG A 29 10.59 1.79 7.08
CA ARG A 29 11.70 1.13 6.37
C ARG A 29 11.22 0.29 5.18
N GLU A 30 10.04 -0.32 5.29
CA GLU A 30 9.41 -1.09 4.22
C GLU A 30 9.00 -0.20 3.05
N SER A 31 8.68 1.09 3.29
CA SER A 31 8.46 2.04 2.20
C SER A 31 9.75 2.31 1.42
N GLU A 32 10.92 2.32 2.07
CA GLU A 32 12.22 2.52 1.41
C GLU A 32 12.64 1.31 0.57
N ALA A 33 12.34 0.10 1.05
CA ALA A 33 12.61 -1.14 0.33
C ALA A 33 11.91 -1.18 -1.05
N LEU A 34 10.80 -0.45 -1.19
CA LEU A 34 10.02 -0.37 -2.43
C LEU A 34 10.46 0.77 -3.36
N ARG A 35 11.52 1.53 -3.03
CA ARG A 35 12.03 2.66 -3.84
C ARG A 35 12.29 2.28 -5.30
N THR A 36 12.93 1.13 -5.52
CA THR A 36 13.34 0.68 -6.85
C THR A 36 12.16 0.17 -7.70
N CYS A 37 11.05 -0.23 -7.06
CA CYS A 37 9.89 -0.82 -7.73
C CYS A 37 8.62 0.05 -7.64
N ASN A 38 8.79 1.36 -7.43
CA ASN A 38 7.71 2.34 -7.23
C ASN A 38 6.65 2.39 -8.35
N LYS A 39 7.01 2.06 -9.60
CA LYS A 39 6.07 2.00 -10.73
C LYS A 39 5.19 0.74 -10.71
N SER A 40 5.74 -0.37 -10.23
CA SER A 40 5.06 -1.67 -10.24
C SER A 40 4.33 -1.96 -8.93
N HIS A 41 4.71 -1.32 -7.83
CA HIS A 41 4.14 -1.55 -6.51
C HIS A 41 3.50 -0.28 -5.94
N CYS A 42 2.41 -0.47 -5.21
CA CYS A 42 1.79 0.53 -4.36
C CYS A 42 1.78 0.02 -2.93
N THR A 43 1.85 0.94 -1.99
CA THR A 43 1.81 0.60 -0.57
C THR A 43 0.41 0.73 -0.01
N GLU A 44 0.11 -0.11 0.98
CA GLU A 44 -1.05 0.04 1.84
C GLU A 44 -0.57 -0.01 3.29
N ILE A 45 -0.95 1.00 4.06
CA ILE A 45 -0.63 1.08 5.48
C ILE A 45 -1.48 0.04 6.22
N ALA A 46 -0.82 -0.85 6.97
CA ALA A 46 -1.49 -1.90 7.71
C ALA A 46 -2.39 -1.35 8.85
N HIS A 47 -3.43 -2.09 9.19
CA HIS A 47 -4.43 -1.64 10.18
C HIS A 47 -3.89 -1.53 11.61
N ASP A 48 -2.80 -2.24 11.92
CA ASP A 48 -2.17 -2.39 13.24
C ASP A 48 -1.19 -1.25 13.58
N VAL A 49 -0.83 -0.40 12.62
CA VAL A 49 0.10 0.70 12.90
C VAL A 49 -0.50 1.74 13.85
N SER A 50 0.27 2.19 14.85
CA SER A 50 -0.13 3.26 15.78
C SER A 50 -0.51 4.56 15.05
N SER A 51 -1.42 5.37 15.61
CA SER A 51 -1.98 6.58 14.96
C SER A 51 -0.94 7.61 14.49
N LYS A 52 0.21 7.68 15.16
CA LYS A 52 1.29 8.63 14.82
C LYS A 52 2.15 8.21 13.61
N ASN A 53 2.19 6.92 13.29
CA ASN A 53 3.06 6.37 12.25
C ASN A 53 2.55 6.56 10.80
N PRO A 54 1.23 6.53 10.50
CA PRO A 54 0.68 6.77 9.16
C PRO A 54 1.15 8.06 8.50
N GLN A 55 1.21 9.16 9.26
CA GLN A 55 1.68 10.46 8.77
C GLN A 55 3.13 10.36 8.26
N HIS A 56 4.01 9.78 9.07
CA HIS A 56 5.42 9.62 8.71
C HIS A 56 5.61 8.66 7.52
N ILE A 57 4.83 7.58 7.47
CA ILE A 57 4.87 6.64 6.36
C ILE A 57 4.38 7.31 5.07
N GLY A 58 3.31 8.12 5.14
CA GLY A 58 2.78 8.88 4.01
C GLY A 58 3.78 9.91 3.48
N GLU A 59 4.40 10.68 4.37
CA GLU A 59 5.45 11.65 4.02
C GLU A 59 6.65 10.94 3.38
N ARG A 60 7.14 9.84 3.97
CA ARG A 60 8.25 9.08 3.38
C ARG A 60 7.88 8.50 2.01
N ALA A 61 6.68 7.94 1.87
CA ALA A 61 6.21 7.41 0.59
C ALA A 61 6.13 8.50 -0.50
N ALA A 62 5.77 9.75 -0.13
CA ALA A 62 5.78 10.89 -1.04
C ALA A 62 7.21 11.22 -1.53
N HIS A 63 8.21 11.27 -0.63
CA HIS A 63 9.61 11.46 -1.01
C HIS A 63 10.15 10.33 -1.91
N VAL A 64 9.74 9.11 -1.61
CA VAL A 64 10.15 7.89 -2.32
C VAL A 64 9.35 7.71 -3.63
N ALA A 65 8.36 8.58 -3.89
CA ALA A 65 7.46 8.56 -5.05
C ALA A 65 6.71 7.23 -5.21
N ILE A 66 6.28 6.64 -4.09
CA ILE A 66 5.43 5.45 -4.07
C ILE A 66 4.00 5.89 -3.84
N ARG A 67 3.08 5.31 -4.59
CA ARG A 67 1.65 5.57 -4.41
C ARG A 67 1.12 4.80 -3.19
N VAL A 68 0.57 5.53 -2.23
CA VAL A 68 -0.14 4.99 -1.07
C VAL A 68 -1.62 4.82 -1.43
N THR A 69 -2.20 3.66 -1.12
CA THR A 69 -3.61 3.33 -1.45
C THR A 69 -4.59 3.97 -0.46
N ASN A 70 -4.16 4.15 0.78
CA ASN A 70 -4.95 4.65 1.90
C ASN A 70 -4.21 5.80 2.63
N PRO A 71 -4.08 6.98 2.01
CA PRO A 71 -3.30 8.10 2.58
C PRO A 71 -3.90 8.67 3.87
N ASN A 72 -5.22 8.57 4.07
CA ASN A 72 -5.93 9.19 5.20
C ASN A 72 -6.21 8.21 6.36
N VAL A 73 -5.37 7.18 6.53
CA VAL A 73 -5.53 6.21 7.64
C VAL A 73 -5.43 6.92 8.98
N ARG A 74 -6.47 6.76 9.82
CA ARG A 74 -6.55 7.23 11.23
C ARG A 74 -6.42 8.74 11.46
N LEU A 75 -6.34 9.57 10.41
CA LEU A 75 -6.45 11.03 10.54
C LEU A 75 -7.87 11.47 10.90
N TYR A 76 -8.89 10.71 10.49
CA TYR A 76 -10.30 11.03 10.74
C TYR A 76 -10.78 10.78 12.18
N SER A 77 -10.05 9.99 12.97
CA SER A 77 -10.40 9.73 14.37
C SER A 77 -9.97 10.85 15.32
N GLU A 78 -9.03 11.71 14.93
CA GLU A 78 -8.52 12.80 15.76
C GLU A 78 -9.30 14.12 15.55
N GLU A 79 -10.03 14.27 14.44
CA GLU A 79 -10.78 15.49 14.10
C GLU A 79 -12.27 15.44 14.53
N ASN A 80 -12.75 14.28 14.97
CA ASN A 80 -14.16 14.02 15.26
C ASN A 80 -14.40 13.63 16.74
N GLU A 81 -13.49 14.03 17.64
CA GLU A 81 -13.59 13.93 19.09
C GLU A 81 -13.36 15.29 19.75
#